data_AF-A0A7D9HE38-F1
#
_entry.id   AF-A0A7D9HE38-F1
#
_cell.length_a   1.000
_cell.length_b   1.000
_cell.length_c   1.000
_cell.angle_alpha   90.00
_cell.angle_beta   90.00
_cell.angle_gamma   90.00
#
_symmetry.space_group_name_H-M   'P 1'
#
loop_
_entity.id
_entity.type
_entity.pdbx_description
1 polymer ?
#
loop_
_entity_poly.entity_id
_entity_poly.type
_entity_poly.pdbx_seq_one_letter_code
_entity_poly.pdbx_strand_id
1 'polypeptide(L)'
;MDTEQTITGMSLLHNLSTRSKAKLKWTADFKALQRFVADVLGLSDGEWTTPGGHAKLYQNESISIRWYSNTKSITISGKDEKKFKEKLLKLASISVGLANGEVEVVYVIEKNS
;
A
#
# COMPACT_ATOMS: atom_id res chain seq x y z
N MET A 1 -23.48 -1.37 -1.78
CA MET A 1 -22.74 -2.59 -2.19
C MET A 1 -21.29 -2.51 -1.69
N ASP A 2 -21.07 -1.91 -0.52
CA ASP A 2 -19.77 -1.30 -0.19
C ASP A 2 -19.01 -2.01 0.94
N THR A 3 -19.65 -2.95 1.65
CA THR A 3 -19.08 -3.55 2.86
C THR A 3 -17.95 -4.55 2.58
N GLU A 4 -18.03 -5.30 1.47
CA GLU A 4 -17.02 -6.32 1.11
C GLU A 4 -15.69 -5.71 0.63
N GLN A 5 -15.72 -4.57 -0.06
CA GLN A 5 -14.51 -3.86 -0.49
C GLN A 5 -13.77 -3.25 0.71
N THR A 6 -14.51 -2.72 1.70
CA THR A 6 -13.91 -2.18 2.94
C THR A 6 -13.24 -3.27 3.78
N ILE A 7 -13.86 -4.45 3.91
CA ILE A 7 -13.27 -5.58 4.66
C ILE A 7 -12.01 -6.12 3.95
N THR A 8 -12.05 -6.23 2.63
CA THR A 8 -10.91 -6.72 1.84
C THR A 8 -9.75 -5.74 1.88
N GLY A 9 -10.00 -4.44 1.77
CA GLY A 9 -8.97 -3.40 1.89
C GLY A 9 -8.29 -3.38 3.26
N MET A 10 -9.06 -3.52 4.35
CA MET A 10 -8.51 -3.63 5.71
C MET A 10 -7.67 -4.90 5.88
N SER A 11 -8.08 -6.01 5.28
CA SER A 11 -7.27 -7.24 5.26
C SER A 11 -5.95 -7.07 4.51
N LEU A 12 -5.80 -6.11 3.60
CA LEU A 12 -4.52 -5.91 2.91
C LEU A 12 -3.55 -5.06 3.73
N LEU A 13 -4.05 -4.21 4.64
CA LEU A 13 -3.23 -3.29 5.43
C LEU A 13 -2.25 -3.99 6.38
N HIS A 14 -2.60 -5.16 6.94
CA HIS A 14 -1.70 -5.90 7.85
C HIS A 14 -0.39 -6.33 7.20
N ASN A 15 -0.32 -6.32 5.87
CA ASN A 15 0.89 -6.65 5.12
C ASN A 15 1.84 -5.47 4.97
N LEU A 16 1.36 -4.24 5.23
CA LEU A 16 2.14 -3.02 5.16
C LEU A 16 2.66 -2.66 6.55
N SER A 17 3.98 -2.64 6.70
CA SER A 17 4.62 -2.21 7.95
C SER A 17 5.77 -1.24 7.70
N THR A 18 6.13 -0.50 8.74
CA THR A 18 7.34 0.32 8.77
C THR A 18 8.28 -0.24 9.81
N ARG A 19 9.57 -0.41 9.47
CA ARG A 19 10.61 -0.63 10.49
C ARG A 19 11.26 0.69 10.94
N SER A 20 11.09 1.75 10.14
CA SER A 20 11.50 3.12 10.42
C SER A 20 10.73 4.07 9.49
N LYS A 21 10.77 5.38 9.76
CA LYS A 21 10.15 6.42 8.90
C LYS A 21 10.55 6.34 7.41
N ALA A 22 11.62 5.62 7.07
CA ALA A 22 12.16 5.54 5.71
C ALA A 22 11.97 4.18 5.02
N LYS A 23 11.63 3.10 5.74
CA LYS A 23 11.62 1.74 5.18
C LYS A 23 10.24 1.09 5.29
N LEU A 24 9.53 1.10 4.16
CA LEU A 24 8.25 0.41 3.96
C LEU A 24 8.48 -1.05 3.60
N LYS A 25 7.70 -1.94 4.21
CA LYS A 25 7.71 -3.38 3.96
C LYS A 25 6.34 -3.88 3.56
N TRP A 26 6.35 -4.84 2.62
CA TRP A 26 5.19 -5.60 2.18
C TRP A 26 5.44 -7.09 2.28
N THR A 27 4.75 -7.75 3.21
CA THR A 27 5.02 -9.15 3.58
C THR A 27 4.29 -10.17 2.72
N ALA A 28 3.12 -9.83 2.18
CA ALA A 28 2.33 -10.73 1.34
C ALA A 28 2.99 -10.98 -0.04
N ASP A 29 2.30 -11.79 -0.84
CA ASP A 29 2.68 -12.09 -2.20
C ASP A 29 2.42 -10.92 -3.16
N PHE A 30 2.83 -11.13 -4.42
CA PHE A 30 2.67 -10.13 -5.48
C PHE A 30 1.20 -9.85 -5.81
N LYS A 31 0.33 -10.87 -5.78
CA LYS A 31 -1.08 -10.72 -6.14
C LYS A 31 -1.81 -9.84 -5.13
N ALA A 32 -1.51 -10.01 -3.86
CA ALA A 32 -1.99 -9.14 -2.79
C ALA A 32 -1.44 -7.71 -2.93
N LEU A 33 -0.17 -7.55 -3.33
CA LEU A 33 0.40 -6.22 -3.60
C LEU A 33 -0.32 -5.50 -4.74
N GLN A 34 -0.63 -6.19 -5.84
CA GLN A 34 -1.34 -5.61 -6.98
C GLN A 34 -2.72 -5.11 -6.57
N ARG A 35 -3.47 -5.93 -5.81
CA ARG A 35 -4.76 -5.53 -5.24
C ARG A 35 -4.63 -4.34 -4.30
N PHE A 36 -3.61 -4.33 -3.44
CA PHE A 36 -3.37 -3.21 -2.54
C PHE A 36 -3.12 -1.89 -3.30
N VAL A 37 -2.31 -1.94 -4.36
CA VAL A 37 -2.04 -0.76 -5.21
C VAL A 37 -3.32 -0.29 -5.92
N ALA A 38 -4.09 -1.20 -6.52
CA ALA A 38 -5.34 -0.85 -7.19
C ALA A 38 -6.42 -0.37 -6.21
N ASP A 39 -6.78 -1.22 -5.24
CA ASP A 39 -7.99 -1.09 -4.42
C ASP A 39 -7.79 -0.13 -3.23
N VAL A 40 -6.59 -0.11 -2.64
CA VAL A 40 -6.30 0.70 -1.43
C VAL A 40 -5.61 2.01 -1.80
N LEU A 41 -4.65 1.97 -2.73
CA LEU A 41 -3.99 3.20 -3.16
C LEU A 41 -4.80 3.97 -4.22
N GLY A 42 -5.73 3.31 -4.91
CA GLY A 42 -6.52 3.90 -6.00
C GLY A 42 -5.69 4.07 -7.28
N LEU A 43 -4.67 3.23 -7.47
CA LEU A 43 -3.71 3.30 -8.56
C LEU A 43 -3.97 2.18 -9.56
N SER A 44 -4.89 2.42 -10.50
CA SER A 44 -5.30 1.45 -11.52
C SER A 44 -4.84 1.81 -12.94
N ASP A 45 -4.17 2.95 -13.10
CA ASP A 45 -3.78 3.56 -14.38
C ASP A 45 -2.34 3.23 -14.83
N GLY A 46 -1.58 2.52 -14.00
CA GLY A 46 -0.21 2.14 -14.28
C GLY A 46 -0.03 0.67 -14.64
N GLU A 47 1.17 0.36 -15.11
CA GLU A 47 1.53 -0.96 -15.57
C GLU A 47 2.51 -1.65 -14.62
N TRP A 48 2.35 -2.97 -14.47
CA TRP A 48 3.29 -3.81 -13.74
C TRP A 48 4.28 -4.48 -14.69
N THR A 49 5.57 -4.25 -14.44
CA THR A 49 6.68 -4.88 -15.17
C THR A 49 7.57 -5.69 -14.24
N THR A 50 8.35 -6.60 -14.81
CA THR A 50 9.36 -7.39 -14.10
C THR A 50 10.73 -7.05 -14.68
N PRO A 51 11.46 -6.07 -14.12
CA PRO A 51 12.74 -5.61 -14.67
C PRO A 51 13.90 -6.62 -14.50
N GLY A 52 13.61 -7.85 -14.06
CA GLY A 52 14.58 -8.90 -13.76
C GLY A 52 14.77 -9.15 -12.25
N GLY A 53 15.33 -10.31 -11.92
CA GLY A 53 15.56 -10.75 -10.55
C GLY A 53 14.28 -10.89 -9.72
N HIS A 54 14.35 -10.53 -8.44
CA HIS A 54 13.27 -10.63 -7.46
C HIS A 54 12.46 -9.33 -7.32
N ALA A 55 12.43 -8.50 -8.36
CA ALA A 55 11.77 -7.19 -8.32
C ALA A 55 10.51 -7.14 -9.19
N LYS A 56 9.51 -6.40 -8.72
CA LYS A 56 8.32 -6.00 -9.47
C LYS A 56 8.21 -4.48 -9.46
N LEU A 57 7.87 -3.89 -10.58
CA LEU A 57 7.79 -2.43 -10.74
C LEU A 57 6.40 -2.06 -11.26
N TYR A 58 5.67 -1.28 -10.50
CA TYR A 58 4.51 -0.53 -10.97
C TYR A 58 4.97 0.84 -11.42
N GLN A 59 4.44 1.34 -12.54
CA GLN A 59 4.71 2.68 -13.00
C GLN A 59 3.50 3.28 -13.74
N ASN A 60 3.17 4.52 -13.39
CA ASN A 60 2.31 5.40 -14.18
C ASN A 60 3.03 6.75 -14.43
N GLU A 61 2.32 7.77 -14.91
CA GLU A 61 2.89 9.09 -15.21
C GLU A 61 3.46 9.85 -14.00
N SER A 62 2.99 9.51 -12.80
CA SER A 62 3.24 10.30 -11.57
C SER A 62 4.07 9.55 -10.54
N ILE A 63 4.03 8.22 -10.51
CA ILE A 63 4.62 7.39 -9.47
C ILE A 63 5.18 6.08 -10.02
N SER A 64 6.25 5.63 -9.38
CA SER A 64 6.80 4.29 -9.52
C SER A 64 6.86 3.61 -8.15
N ILE A 65 6.34 2.39 -8.06
CA ILE A 65 6.40 1.56 -6.86
C ILE A 65 7.19 0.30 -7.21
N ARG A 66 8.37 0.16 -6.62
CA ARG A 66 9.19 -1.03 -6.79
C ARG A 66 9.14 -1.89 -5.53
N TRP A 67 8.81 -3.16 -5.71
CA TRP A 67 8.80 -4.16 -4.65
C TRP A 67 9.86 -5.21 -4.88
N TYR A 68 10.61 -5.52 -3.83
CA TYR A 68 11.66 -6.53 -3.82
C TYR A 68 11.18 -7.73 -2.99
N SER A 69 10.94 -8.88 -3.61
CA SER A 69 10.32 -10.03 -2.95
C SER A 69 11.24 -10.71 -1.94
N ASN A 70 12.56 -10.62 -2.12
CA ASN A 70 13.57 -11.18 -1.22
C ASN A 70 13.65 -10.44 0.12
N THR A 71 13.66 -9.11 0.08
CA THR A 71 13.75 -8.24 1.27
C THR A 71 12.38 -7.79 1.77
N LYS A 72 11.32 -8.09 0.99
CA LYS A 72 9.95 -7.66 1.24
C LYS A 72 9.83 -6.14 1.38
N SER A 73 10.66 -5.38 0.66
CA SER A 73 10.74 -3.91 0.76
C SER A 73 10.07 -3.22 -0.41
N ILE A 74 9.44 -2.08 -0.12
CA ILE A 74 8.88 -1.17 -1.13
C ILE A 74 9.74 0.09 -1.21
N THR A 75 10.04 0.53 -2.43
CA THR A 75 10.60 1.84 -2.72
C THR A 75 9.67 2.61 -3.64
N ILE A 76 9.56 3.91 -3.41
CA ILE A 76 8.67 4.81 -4.14
C ILE A 76 9.52 5.95 -4.69
N SER A 77 9.28 6.28 -5.94
CA SER A 77 9.93 7.37 -6.67
C SER A 77 8.96 8.00 -7.65
N GLY A 78 9.19 9.25 -8.05
CA GLY A 78 8.35 9.95 -9.03
C GLY A 78 7.91 11.32 -8.53
N LYS A 79 7.06 11.99 -9.31
CA LYS A 79 6.57 13.35 -9.00
C LYS A 79 5.78 13.38 -7.69
N ASP A 80 4.98 12.34 -7.44
CA ASP A 80 4.13 12.25 -6.25
C ASP A 80 4.76 11.46 -5.10
N GLU A 81 6.07 11.23 -5.12
CA GLU A 81 6.79 10.39 -4.15
C GLU A 81 6.46 10.75 -2.70
N LYS A 82 6.57 12.03 -2.34
CA LYS A 82 6.35 12.50 -0.97
C LYS A 82 4.93 12.21 -0.50
N LYS A 83 3.94 12.57 -1.33
CA LYS A 83 2.51 12.35 -1.06
C LYS A 83 2.19 10.87 -0.85
N PHE A 84 2.71 9.99 -1.71
CA PHE A 84 2.48 8.55 -1.59
C PHE A 84 3.20 7.93 -0.40
N LYS A 85 4.42 8.37 -0.09
CA LYS A 85 5.12 7.94 1.13
C LYS A 85 4.34 8.32 2.39
N GLU A 86 3.84 9.55 2.48
CA GLU A 86 3.02 10.00 3.61
C GLU A 86 1.73 9.18 3.75
N LYS A 87 1.02 8.92 2.64
CA LYS A 87 -0.17 8.05 2.62
C LYS A 87 0.15 6.65 3.14
N LEU A 88 1.24 6.04 2.68
CA LEU A 88 1.63 4.69 3.11
C LEU A 88 2.09 4.63 4.57
N LEU A 89 2.78 5.66 5.06
CA LEU A 89 3.12 5.77 6.47
C LEU A 89 1.86 5.86 7.34
N LYS A 90 0.86 6.67 6.94
CA LYS A 90 -0.43 6.76 7.63
C LYS A 90 -1.13 5.40 7.67
N LEU A 91 -1.19 4.70 6.52
CA LEU A 91 -1.79 3.37 6.43
C LEU A 91 -1.07 2.32 7.30
N ALA A 92 0.27 2.35 7.34
CA ALA A 92 1.05 1.46 8.20
C ALA A 92 0.81 1.73 9.69
N SER A 93 0.68 2.99 10.11
CA SER A 93 0.34 3.34 11.49
C SER A 93 -1.05 2.83 11.89
N ILE A 94 -2.03 2.91 10.98
CA ILE A 94 -3.37 2.36 11.21
C ILE A 94 -3.31 0.84 11.38
N SER A 95 -2.52 0.14 10.56
CA SER A 95 -2.31 -1.30 10.71
C SER A 95 -1.78 -1.69 12.10
N VAL A 96 -0.86 -0.90 12.67
CA VAL A 96 -0.33 -1.16 14.02
C VAL A 96 -1.39 -0.94 15.08
N GLY A 97 -2.15 0.16 14.99
CA GLY A 97 -3.23 0.45 15.94
C GLY A 97 -4.36 -0.58 15.91
N LEU A 98 -4.70 -1.11 14.73
CA LEU A 98 -5.65 -2.23 14.60
C LEU A 98 -5.12 -3.51 15.26
N ALA A 99 -3.84 -3.83 15.10
CA ALA A 99 -3.24 -5.02 15.70
C ALA A 99 -3.17 -4.95 17.23
N ASN A 100 -3.07 -3.75 17.79
CA ASN A 100 -3.03 -3.52 19.24
C ASN A 100 -4.42 -3.34 19.87
N GLY A 101 -5.49 -3.31 19.08
CA GLY A 101 -6.84 -2.98 19.56
C GLY A 101 -7.01 -1.52 19.99
N GLU A 102 -6.11 -0.63 19.57
CA GLU A 102 -6.08 0.80 19.95
C GLU A 102 -6.89 1.69 19.00
N VAL A 103 -7.38 1.14 17.88
CA VAL A 103 -8.14 1.89 16.87
C VAL A 103 -9.54 1.29 16.78
N GLU A 104 -10.54 1.98 17.33
CA GLU A 104 -11.92 1.83 16.86
C GLU A 104 -11.95 2.27 15.38
N VAL A 105 -12.43 1.39 14.51
CA VAL A 105 -12.50 1.61 13.06
C VAL A 105 -13.52 2.71 12.77
N VAL A 106 -13.12 3.98 12.91
CA VAL A 106 -13.82 5.12 12.34
C VAL A 106 -13.02 5.58 11.12
N TYR A 107 -13.05 4.77 10.07
CA TYR A 107 -12.84 5.32 8.73
C TYR A 107 -14.07 6.14 8.41
N VAL A 108 -14.04 7.42 8.77
CA VAL A 108 -15.00 8.41 8.28
C VAL A 108 -14.92 8.34 6.76
N ILE A 109 -16.04 7.90 6.18
CA ILE A 109 -16.32 7.93 4.77
C ILE A 109 -16.37 9.42 4.41
N GLU A 110 -15.24 10.04 4.10
CA GLU A 110 -15.24 11.22 3.24
C GLU A 110 -15.49 10.75 1.80
N LYS A 111 -16.69 10.22 1.57
CA LYS A 111 -17.35 10.43 0.29
C LYS A 111 -18.12 11.72 0.49
N ASN A 112 -17.70 12.75 -0.25
CA ASN A 112 -18.47 13.94 -0.57
C ASN A 112 -19.98 13.73 -0.38
N SER A 113 -20.56 14.46 0.56
CA SER A 113 -21.97 14.86 0.55
C SER A 113 -21.99 16.36 0.77
#